data_AF-A0A961ICZ1-F1
#
_entry.id   AF-A0A961ICZ1-F1
#
_cell.length_a   1.000
_cell.length_b   1.000
_cell.length_c   1.000
_cell.angle_alpha   90.00
_cell.angle_beta   90.00
_cell.angle_gamma   90.00
#
_symmetry.space_group_name_H-M   'P 1'
#
loop_
_entity.id
_entity.type
_entity.pdbx_description
1 polymer ?
#
loop_
_entity_poly.entity_id
_entity_poly.type
_entity_poly.pdbx_seq_one_letter_code
_entity_poly.pdbx_strand_id
1 'polypeptide(L)'
;MNGMVDPTLTKADAHRVFGDLYRKPRSPELQAEVDKIVASTSDVFVRIERIEQLDAKQKPSGFSDEDLAGDQRRQQQRRRSGATGKSAGKPNRTASAGKKKNSGSGDDSVGWFERLFGSAISRWGKKTATLESGLFSKPRLSDQVYGLFRGLREDQLTASVKALRALAGGAWEVLEPARYNTMIAAYQFLTEFARAESTLRKSERPEDWITGTIKMQKFYALLEQYPDWQKIITGDIIELTRKTENIAPLADTLAATMKYIATLNSRKPSFKNAIIAMYTLARDRVCDWDDVLKELKIRKPALDTYRAPDQVTTRIHQRITDLRNKYNNVKAQLDDINRIKEKYYQLDSDGRLKTDFLNPIVREAIRRTFGDGSVSDSSVAAYKREAHRLLYAV
;
A
#
# COMPACT_ATOMS: atom_id res chain seq x y z
N MET A 1 18.08 31.20 0.65
CA MET A 1 16.92 32.09 0.48
C MET A 1 15.68 31.23 0.66
N ASN A 2 15.08 31.26 1.85
CA ASN A 2 13.90 30.49 2.22
C ASN A 2 12.68 31.40 2.10
N GLY A 3 11.83 31.14 1.11
CA GLY A 3 10.56 31.83 0.90
C GLY A 3 9.38 30.94 1.30
N MET A 4 8.71 31.37 2.35
CA MET A 4 7.29 31.16 2.73
C MET A 4 6.52 30.05 1.99
N VAL A 5 6.69 28.80 2.41
CA VAL A 5 5.58 27.85 2.45
C VAL A 5 5.42 27.46 3.91
N ASP A 6 4.25 27.72 4.48
CA ASP A 6 3.94 27.31 5.85
C ASP A 6 4.17 25.78 5.97
N PRO A 7 5.12 25.32 6.80
CA PRO A 7 5.47 23.90 6.91
C PRO A 7 4.32 23.04 7.49
N THR A 8 3.19 23.66 7.86
CA THR A 8 1.98 22.98 8.35
C THR A 8 0.89 22.78 7.30
N LEU A 9 1.08 23.23 6.05
CA LEU A 9 0.09 23.07 4.98
C LEU A 9 -0.09 21.60 4.58
N THR A 10 -1.27 21.04 4.86
CA THR A 10 -1.64 19.74 4.31
C THR A 10 -1.78 19.84 2.78
N LYS A 11 -1.62 18.72 2.06
CA LYS A 11 -1.78 18.70 0.59
C LYS A 11 -3.16 19.20 0.14
N ALA A 12 -4.20 19.02 0.95
CA ALA A 12 -5.54 19.53 0.68
C ALA A 12 -5.61 21.06 0.78
N ASP A 13 -4.95 21.63 1.80
CA ASP A 13 -4.86 23.08 1.97
C ASP A 13 -4.03 23.73 0.85
N ALA A 14 -2.95 23.07 0.40
CA ALA A 14 -2.15 23.54 -0.74
C ALA A 14 -2.97 23.59 -2.04
N HIS A 15 -3.85 22.62 -2.30
CA HIS A 15 -4.74 22.67 -3.46
C HIS A 15 -5.80 23.77 -3.36
N ARG A 16 -6.25 24.09 -2.14
CA ARG A 16 -7.15 25.25 -1.90
C ARG A 16 -6.43 26.56 -2.16
N VAL A 17 -5.25 26.74 -1.58
CA VAL A 17 -4.38 27.92 -1.77
C VAL A 17 -4.02 28.11 -3.25
N PHE A 18 -3.67 27.03 -3.95
CA PHE A 18 -3.44 27.06 -5.40
C PHE A 18 -4.70 27.49 -6.18
N GLY A 19 -5.87 26.96 -5.81
CA GLY A 19 -7.14 27.33 -6.47
C GLY A 19 -7.49 28.82 -6.28
N ASP A 20 -7.23 29.36 -5.10
CA ASP A 20 -7.43 30.78 -4.80
C ASP A 20 -6.43 31.65 -5.55
N LEU A 21 -5.14 31.24 -5.62
CA LEU A 21 -4.12 31.90 -6.41
C LEU A 21 -4.43 31.88 -7.90
N TYR A 22 -4.91 30.76 -8.44
CA TYR A 22 -5.20 30.64 -9.86
C TYR A 22 -6.39 31.50 -10.30
N ARG A 23 -7.39 31.71 -9.41
CA ARG A 23 -8.57 32.54 -9.67
C ARG A 23 -8.34 34.04 -9.47
N LYS A 24 -7.19 34.43 -8.93
CA LYS A 24 -6.83 35.84 -8.73
C LYS A 24 -6.84 36.57 -10.08
N PRO A 25 -7.53 37.72 -10.20
CA PRO A 25 -7.60 38.47 -11.45
C PRO A 25 -6.22 39.01 -11.84
N ARG A 26 -5.79 38.77 -13.08
CA ARG A 26 -4.50 39.16 -13.65
C ARG A 26 -4.67 39.72 -15.06
N SER A 27 -3.66 40.41 -15.56
CA SER A 27 -3.59 40.77 -16.98
C SER A 27 -3.50 39.50 -17.85
N PRO A 28 -3.94 39.54 -19.13
CA PRO A 28 -3.91 38.38 -20.01
C PRO A 28 -2.51 37.76 -20.17
N GLU A 29 -1.48 38.60 -20.20
CA GLU A 29 -0.07 38.17 -20.30
C GLU A 29 0.39 37.41 -19.06
N LEU A 30 0.04 37.89 -17.86
CA LEU A 30 0.36 37.22 -16.60
C LEU A 30 -0.40 35.91 -16.43
N GLN A 31 -1.66 35.87 -16.86
CA GLN A 31 -2.44 34.65 -16.78
C GLN A 31 -1.85 33.57 -17.69
N ALA A 32 -1.32 33.93 -18.86
CA ALA A 32 -0.61 33.00 -19.74
C ALA A 32 0.68 32.45 -19.11
N GLU A 33 1.43 33.24 -18.35
CA GLU A 33 2.60 32.76 -17.61
C GLU A 33 2.21 31.83 -16.45
N VAL A 34 1.13 32.14 -15.73
CA VAL A 34 0.55 31.25 -14.72
C VAL A 34 0.13 29.92 -15.35
N ASP A 35 -0.55 29.93 -16.49
CA ASP A 35 -0.96 28.73 -17.22
C ASP A 35 0.24 27.89 -17.67
N LYS A 36 1.34 28.54 -18.07
CA LYS A 36 2.61 27.88 -18.40
C LYS A 36 3.26 27.22 -17.18
N ILE A 37 3.20 27.85 -16.00
CA ILE A 37 3.68 27.24 -14.75
C ILE A 37 2.83 26.01 -14.40
N VAL A 38 1.51 26.10 -14.56
CA VAL A 38 0.57 24.99 -14.32
C VAL A 38 0.81 23.82 -15.28
N ALA A 39 1.09 24.09 -16.55
CA ALA A 39 1.36 23.07 -17.55
C ALA A 39 2.74 22.41 -17.38
N SER A 40 3.76 23.15 -16.95
CA SER A 40 5.16 22.68 -16.89
C SER A 40 5.56 22.02 -15.57
N THR A 41 4.84 22.28 -14.48
CA THR A 41 5.21 21.81 -13.13
C THR A 41 4.12 20.90 -12.61
N SER A 42 4.42 19.71 -12.08
CA SER A 42 3.40 18.75 -11.58
C SER A 42 3.12 18.87 -10.08
N ASP A 43 4.05 19.43 -9.30
CA ASP A 43 3.91 19.62 -7.84
C ASP A 43 3.14 20.91 -7.51
N VAL A 44 2.11 20.79 -6.67
CA VAL A 44 1.24 21.91 -6.27
C VAL A 44 1.99 22.93 -5.40
N PHE A 45 2.93 22.51 -4.56
CA PHE A 45 3.68 23.44 -3.71
C PHE A 45 4.63 24.30 -4.55
N VAL A 46 5.29 23.69 -5.54
CA VAL A 46 6.16 24.39 -6.47
C VAL A 46 5.36 25.31 -7.40
N ARG A 47 4.12 24.94 -7.77
CA ARG A 47 3.22 25.82 -8.51
C ARG A 47 2.83 27.06 -7.69
N ILE A 48 2.44 26.86 -6.42
CA ILE A 48 2.11 27.96 -5.49
C ILE A 48 3.29 28.92 -5.38
N GLU A 49 4.47 28.40 -5.07
CA GLU A 49 5.69 29.20 -4.89
C GLU A 49 6.03 30.01 -6.16
N ARG A 50 5.96 29.38 -7.35
CA ARG A 50 6.27 30.07 -8.61
C ARG A 50 5.24 31.12 -8.99
N ILE A 51 3.96 30.87 -8.74
CA ILE A 51 2.89 31.84 -9.00
C ILE A 51 3.00 33.02 -8.03
N GLU A 52 3.33 32.76 -6.77
CA GLU A 52 3.56 33.82 -5.77
C GLU A 52 4.80 34.65 -6.10
N GLN A 53 5.89 34.04 -6.57
CA GLN A 53 7.07 34.76 -7.04
C GLN A 53 6.78 35.61 -8.28
N LEU A 54 5.94 35.13 -9.18
CA LEU A 54 5.50 35.87 -10.37
C LEU A 54 4.60 37.07 -9.98
N ASP A 55 3.67 36.87 -9.05
CA ASP A 55 2.85 37.94 -8.49
C ASP A 55 3.69 38.97 -7.70
N ALA A 56 4.75 38.53 -7.01
CA ALA A 56 5.64 39.40 -6.24
C ALA A 56 6.55 40.26 -7.13
N LYS A 57 6.98 39.76 -8.28
CA LYS A 57 7.79 40.51 -9.26
C LYS A 57 7.00 41.63 -9.96
N GLN A 58 5.67 41.57 -9.92
CA GLN A 58 4.77 42.50 -10.58
C GLN A 58 4.14 43.54 -9.65
N LYS A 59 4.32 43.44 -8.32
CA LYS A 59 3.90 44.53 -7.43
C LYS A 59 4.76 45.78 -7.71
N PRO A 60 4.17 46.91 -8.14
CA PRO A 60 4.88 48.18 -8.10
C PRO A 60 5.20 48.49 -6.63
N SER A 61 6.39 49.03 -6.39
CA SER A 61 6.77 49.66 -5.12
C SER A 61 5.79 50.81 -4.81
N GLY A 62 4.71 50.52 -4.09
CA GLY A 62 3.72 51.52 -3.70
C GLY A 62 2.31 50.96 -3.45
N PHE A 63 2.15 50.09 -2.46
CA PHE A 63 0.85 49.83 -1.82
C PHE A 63 1.12 49.52 -0.34
N SER A 64 0.65 50.40 0.54
CA SER A 64 0.84 50.34 2.00
C SER A 64 -0.07 49.30 2.66
N ASP A 65 0.38 48.77 3.81
CA ASP A 65 -0.26 47.72 4.61
C ASP A 65 -1.64 48.07 5.22
N GLU A 66 -2.23 49.23 4.88
CA GLU A 66 -3.51 49.68 5.45
C GLU A 66 -4.76 49.08 4.76
N ASP A 67 -4.64 48.55 3.53
CA ASP A 67 -5.78 47.95 2.82
C ASP A 67 -6.05 46.48 3.21
N LEU A 68 -5.09 45.80 3.85
CA LEU A 68 -5.24 44.40 4.28
C LEU A 68 -6.04 44.24 5.59
N ALA A 69 -6.23 45.32 6.35
CA ALA A 69 -7.00 45.31 7.60
C ALA A 69 -8.51 45.55 7.40
N GLY A 70 -8.92 46.13 6.26
CA GLY A 70 -10.31 46.49 5.98
C GLY A 70 -11.22 45.30 5.60
N ASP A 71 -10.66 44.29 4.93
CA ASP A 71 -11.46 43.20 4.36
C ASP A 71 -11.72 42.05 5.35
N GLN A 72 -10.84 41.87 6.35
CA GLN A 72 -11.05 40.91 7.44
C GLN A 72 -12.18 41.33 8.40
N ARG A 73 -12.43 42.64 8.57
CA ARG A 73 -13.50 43.16 9.45
C ARG A 73 -14.90 43.01 8.84
N ARG A 74 -15.04 43.02 7.51
CA ARG A 74 -16.34 42.84 6.82
C ARG A 74 -16.80 41.37 6.77
N GLN A 75 -15.89 40.39 6.83
CA GLN A 75 -16.27 38.97 6.82
C GLN A 75 -16.65 38.41 8.21
N GLN A 76 -16.15 38.99 9.30
CA GLN A 76 -16.56 38.57 10.66
C GLN A 76 -17.98 39.03 11.04
N GLN A 77 -18.48 40.12 10.47
CA GLN A 77 -19.81 40.66 10.80
C GLN A 77 -20.98 39.91 10.13
N ARG A 78 -20.71 39.11 9.08
CA ARG A 78 -21.72 38.26 8.42
C ARG A 78 -21.89 36.87 9.06
N ARG A 79 -21.06 36.50 10.04
CA ARG A 79 -21.12 35.19 10.72
C ARG A 79 -21.94 35.19 12.02
N ARG A 80 -22.59 36.31 12.41
CA ARG A 80 -23.27 36.44 13.71
C ARG A 80 -24.79 36.65 13.69
N SER A 81 -25.45 36.61 12.55
CA SER A 81 -26.91 36.77 12.46
C SER A 81 -27.55 35.61 11.69
N GLY A 82 -27.98 34.58 12.41
CA GLY A 82 -28.71 33.47 11.82
C GLY A 82 -29.04 32.32 12.77
N ALA A 83 -29.63 32.60 13.95
CA ALA A 83 -30.48 31.66 14.69
C ALA A 83 -31.01 32.32 15.98
N THR A 84 -32.32 32.55 16.07
CA THR A 84 -33.16 32.27 17.25
C THR A 84 -34.60 32.60 16.92
N GLY A 85 -35.45 31.58 16.89
CA GLY A 85 -36.90 31.77 16.96
C GLY A 85 -37.33 32.03 18.41
N LYS A 86 -38.50 32.66 18.57
CA LYS A 86 -39.45 32.33 19.65
C LYS A 86 -40.85 32.88 19.34
N SER A 87 -41.80 32.06 19.77
CA SER A 87 -43.25 32.11 19.76
C SER A 87 -43.91 33.36 20.35
N ALA A 88 -45.15 33.67 19.93
CA ALA A 88 -46.38 33.47 20.73
C ALA A 88 -47.62 34.05 20.02
N GLY A 89 -48.77 33.38 20.14
CA GLY A 89 -50.08 33.95 19.80
C GLY A 89 -51.19 32.95 19.40
N LYS A 90 -51.83 32.32 20.38
CA LYS A 90 -53.16 31.65 20.29
C LYS A 90 -54.28 32.73 20.25
N PRO A 91 -55.50 32.49 19.73
CA PRO A 91 -56.51 31.60 20.35
C PRO A 91 -57.35 30.76 19.34
N ASN A 92 -57.61 29.46 19.60
CA ASN A 92 -58.74 28.84 20.32
C ASN A 92 -60.10 28.90 19.61
N ARG A 93 -60.58 27.77 19.07
CA ARG A 93 -61.93 27.19 19.33
C ARG A 93 -62.21 25.88 18.56
N THR A 94 -62.57 24.83 19.32
CA THR A 94 -63.65 23.81 19.14
C THR A 94 -63.81 23.08 17.79
N ALA A 95 -64.22 21.82 17.65
CA ALA A 95 -64.52 20.65 18.49
C ALA A 95 -64.94 19.51 17.51
N SER A 96 -65.16 18.30 18.05
CA SER A 96 -65.68 17.05 17.44
C SER A 96 -64.63 16.18 16.73
N ALA A 97 -64.26 14.99 17.24
CA ALA A 97 -65.02 13.78 17.62
C ALA A 97 -65.52 12.98 16.41
N GLY A 98 -64.88 11.83 16.17
CA GLY A 98 -65.33 10.80 15.23
C GLY A 98 -64.47 9.54 15.38
N LYS A 99 -65.11 8.44 15.78
CA LYS A 99 -64.55 7.21 16.35
C LYS A 99 -64.84 6.03 15.40
N LYS A 100 -63.93 5.04 15.34
CA LYS A 100 -64.15 3.61 14.96
C LYS A 100 -64.50 3.33 13.47
N LYS A 101 -64.20 2.18 12.84
CA LYS A 101 -64.08 0.78 13.31
C LYS A 101 -63.42 -0.13 12.23
N ASN A 102 -62.93 -1.29 12.68
CA ASN A 102 -62.42 -2.47 11.96
C ASN A 102 -63.34 -3.06 10.85
N SER A 103 -62.69 -3.69 9.85
CA SER A 103 -62.85 -5.09 9.35
C SER A 103 -62.08 -5.20 8.02
N GLY A 104 -61.18 -6.14 7.73
CA GLY A 104 -61.36 -7.59 7.61
C GLY A 104 -61.35 -7.99 6.11
N SER A 105 -60.66 -9.09 5.74
CA SER A 105 -60.42 -9.67 4.38
C SER A 105 -59.45 -8.87 3.50
N GLY A 106 -58.48 -9.45 2.79
CA GLY A 106 -58.40 -10.76 2.16
C GLY A 106 -58.28 -10.51 0.65
N ASP A 107 -57.12 -10.87 0.09
CA ASP A 107 -56.73 -10.84 -1.32
C ASP A 107 -56.50 -9.49 -2.05
N ASP A 108 -55.44 -9.55 -2.87
CA ASP A 108 -55.22 -8.78 -4.09
C ASP A 108 -54.95 -7.28 -4.02
N SER A 109 -53.93 -6.91 -3.23
CA SER A 109 -53.15 -5.71 -3.55
C SER A 109 -51.65 -5.89 -3.29
N VAL A 110 -51.07 -6.99 -3.77
CA VAL A 110 -49.61 -7.06 -4.03
C VAL A 110 -49.35 -6.16 -5.23
N GLY A 111 -48.90 -4.95 -4.91
CA GLY A 111 -49.05 -3.76 -5.73
C GLY A 111 -48.35 -3.84 -7.10
N TRP A 112 -49.05 -3.29 -8.09
CA TRP A 112 -48.53 -2.91 -9.41
C TRP A 112 -47.22 -2.11 -9.36
N PHE A 113 -46.92 -1.44 -8.23
CA PHE A 113 -45.63 -0.81 -7.93
C PHE A 113 -44.44 -1.78 -7.88
N GLU A 114 -44.60 -3.04 -7.45
CA GLU A 114 -43.50 -4.03 -7.48
C GLU A 114 -43.18 -4.50 -8.91
N ARG A 115 -44.15 -4.44 -9.83
CA ARG A 115 -43.97 -4.74 -11.26
C ARG A 115 -43.40 -3.56 -12.06
N LEU A 116 -43.55 -2.32 -11.58
CA LEU A 116 -43.01 -1.12 -12.23
C LEU A 116 -41.65 -0.65 -11.69
N PHE A 117 -41.26 -1.05 -10.47
CA PHE A 117 -39.96 -0.68 -9.86
C PHE A 117 -38.98 -1.84 -9.59
N GLY A 118 -39.34 -3.07 -9.94
CA GLY A 118 -38.58 -4.27 -9.60
C GLY A 118 -37.54 -4.71 -10.64
N SER A 119 -36.76 -3.78 -11.22
CA SER A 119 -35.62 -4.16 -12.08
C SER A 119 -34.73 -5.17 -11.34
N ALA A 120 -34.12 -6.12 -12.05
CA ALA A 120 -33.23 -7.10 -11.44
C ALA A 120 -32.15 -6.42 -10.57
N ILE A 121 -31.75 -5.21 -10.97
CA ILE A 121 -30.86 -4.29 -10.25
C ILE A 121 -31.44 -3.86 -8.90
N SER A 122 -32.68 -3.37 -8.83
CA SER A 122 -33.31 -2.95 -7.56
C SER A 122 -33.47 -4.11 -6.57
N ARG A 123 -33.89 -5.29 -7.06
CA ARG A 123 -34.01 -6.51 -6.23
C ARG A 123 -32.65 -6.97 -5.72
N TRP A 124 -31.65 -7.01 -6.59
CA TRP A 124 -30.27 -7.35 -6.24
C TRP A 124 -29.71 -6.35 -5.21
N GLY A 125 -29.83 -5.06 -5.47
CA GLY A 125 -29.32 -3.99 -4.63
C GLY A 125 -29.93 -3.95 -3.23
N LYS A 126 -31.23 -4.26 -3.10
CA LYS A 126 -31.89 -4.43 -1.80
C LYS A 126 -31.37 -5.67 -1.05
N LYS A 127 -31.17 -6.79 -1.76
CA LYS A 127 -30.61 -8.03 -1.17
C LYS A 127 -29.20 -7.81 -0.62
N THR A 128 -28.36 -7.11 -1.37
CA THR A 128 -26.97 -6.80 -1.01
C THR A 128 -26.82 -5.58 -0.10
N ALA A 129 -27.90 -4.82 0.12
CA ALA A 129 -27.92 -3.53 0.84
C ALA A 129 -27.03 -2.44 0.19
N THR A 130 -26.80 -2.54 -1.12
CA THR A 130 -25.92 -1.61 -1.85
C THR A 130 -26.66 -0.51 -2.59
N LEU A 131 -27.94 -0.73 -2.94
CA LEU A 131 -28.75 0.24 -3.67
C LEU A 131 -30.03 0.56 -2.91
N GLU A 132 -30.50 1.79 -3.08
CA GLU A 132 -31.77 2.28 -2.59
C GLU A 132 -32.50 3.09 -3.66
N SER A 133 -33.80 3.32 -3.45
CA SER A 133 -34.62 4.11 -4.37
C SER A 133 -34.20 5.59 -4.32
N GLY A 134 -33.72 6.12 -5.43
CA GLY A 134 -33.39 7.54 -5.60
C GLY A 134 -34.55 8.37 -6.16
N LEU A 135 -34.23 9.62 -6.55
CA LEU A 135 -35.18 10.54 -7.16
C LEU A 135 -35.79 9.91 -8.44
N PHE A 136 -37.10 10.02 -8.59
CA PHE A 136 -37.86 9.35 -9.67
C PHE A 136 -37.61 7.84 -9.75
N SER A 137 -37.38 7.19 -8.60
CA SER A 137 -37.14 5.74 -8.44
C SER A 137 -35.87 5.17 -9.07
N LYS A 138 -35.00 6.01 -9.63
CA LYS A 138 -33.72 5.54 -10.18
C LYS A 138 -32.85 4.99 -9.05
N PRO A 139 -32.28 3.78 -9.17
CA PRO A 139 -31.46 3.21 -8.11
C PRO A 139 -30.22 4.08 -7.90
N ARG A 140 -29.89 4.34 -6.63
CA ARG A 140 -28.66 5.04 -6.22
C ARG A 140 -27.90 4.20 -5.20
N LEU A 141 -26.61 4.49 -4.99
CA LEU A 141 -25.86 3.87 -3.90
C LEU A 141 -26.49 4.20 -2.55
N SER A 142 -26.58 3.20 -1.67
CA SER A 142 -27.12 3.37 -0.32
C SER A 142 -26.15 4.10 0.59
N ASP A 143 -26.67 4.79 1.61
CA ASP A 143 -25.84 5.40 2.66
C ASP A 143 -24.92 4.41 3.37
N GLN A 144 -25.30 3.12 3.39
CA GLN A 144 -24.48 2.05 3.96
C GLN A 144 -23.20 1.80 3.14
N VAL A 145 -23.25 2.00 1.81
CA VAL A 145 -22.05 1.94 0.96
C VAL A 145 -21.08 3.06 1.32
N TYR A 146 -21.57 4.28 1.50
CA TYR A 146 -20.74 5.40 1.98
C TYR A 146 -20.19 5.13 3.39
N GLY A 147 -20.97 4.47 4.25
CA GLY A 147 -20.57 4.04 5.59
C GLY A 147 -19.34 3.13 5.59
N LEU A 148 -19.13 2.30 4.57
CA LEU A 148 -17.92 1.48 4.44
C LEU A 148 -16.65 2.33 4.31
N PHE A 149 -16.72 3.50 3.69
CA PHE A 149 -15.55 4.38 3.54
C PHE A 149 -15.31 5.25 4.78
N ARG A 150 -16.34 5.47 5.61
CA ARG A 150 -16.27 6.22 6.87
C ARG A 150 -15.89 5.37 8.09
N GLY A 151 -15.78 4.05 7.93
CA GLY A 151 -15.48 3.15 9.04
C GLY A 151 -14.09 3.32 9.65
N LEU A 152 -13.21 4.09 8.99
CA LEU A 152 -11.91 4.49 9.49
C LEU A 152 -11.82 6.01 9.52
N ARG A 153 -11.31 6.56 10.62
CA ARG A 153 -11.07 8.00 10.75
C ARG A 153 -9.84 8.42 9.92
N GLU A 154 -9.79 9.69 9.52
CA GLU A 154 -8.69 10.23 8.71
C GLU A 154 -7.32 10.19 9.42
N ASP A 155 -7.30 10.46 10.74
CA ASP A 155 -6.10 10.35 11.58
C ASP A 155 -5.60 8.90 11.63
N GLN A 156 -6.51 7.95 11.80
CA GLN A 156 -6.23 6.52 11.81
C GLN A 156 -5.68 6.04 10.46
N LEU A 157 -6.29 6.48 9.35
CA LEU A 157 -5.82 6.19 8.00
C LEU A 157 -4.41 6.75 7.77
N THR A 158 -4.19 8.01 8.14
CA THR A 158 -2.90 8.70 7.97
C THR A 158 -1.79 7.99 8.76
N ALA A 159 -2.04 7.64 10.02
CA ALA A 159 -1.11 6.91 10.85
C ALA A 159 -0.78 5.52 10.28
N SER A 160 -1.80 4.80 9.80
CA SER A 160 -1.64 3.46 9.22
C SER A 160 -0.84 3.49 7.91
N VAL A 161 -1.13 4.47 7.03
CA VAL A 161 -0.37 4.70 5.80
C VAL A 161 1.10 5.06 6.11
N LYS A 162 1.34 5.86 7.16
CA LYS A 162 2.71 6.18 7.61
C LYS A 162 3.47 4.93 8.06
N ALA A 163 2.84 4.08 8.87
CA ALA A 163 3.44 2.83 9.33
C ALA A 163 3.79 1.90 8.15
N LEU A 164 2.83 1.66 7.25
CA LEU A 164 3.05 0.81 6.07
C LEU A 164 4.09 1.37 5.11
N ARG A 165 4.17 2.69 4.95
CA ARG A 165 5.20 3.33 4.12
C ARG A 165 6.60 3.08 4.68
N ALA A 166 6.78 3.19 6.00
CA ALA A 166 8.06 2.88 6.63
C ALA A 166 8.44 1.41 6.44
N LEU A 167 7.49 0.50 6.65
CA LEU A 167 7.71 -0.93 6.38
C LEU A 167 8.01 -1.21 4.91
N ALA A 168 7.35 -0.54 3.97
CA ALA A 168 7.64 -0.69 2.54
C ALA A 168 9.12 -0.41 2.22
N GLY A 169 9.79 0.46 2.99
CA GLY A 169 11.20 0.79 2.81
C GLY A 169 12.19 -0.32 3.24
N GLY A 170 11.84 -1.16 4.21
CA GLY A 170 12.82 -2.07 4.86
C GLY A 170 12.30 -3.47 5.21
N ALA A 171 11.00 -3.72 5.21
CA ALA A 171 10.45 -5.02 5.60
C ALA A 171 10.85 -6.17 4.67
N TRP A 172 11.30 -5.87 3.45
CA TRP A 172 11.82 -6.87 2.49
C TRP A 172 13.09 -7.57 2.99
N GLU A 173 13.78 -7.01 3.98
CA GLU A 173 14.97 -7.63 4.58
C GLU A 173 14.62 -8.85 5.46
N VAL A 174 13.38 -8.92 5.95
CA VAL A 174 12.91 -9.95 6.89
C VAL A 174 11.69 -10.73 6.39
N LEU A 175 10.93 -10.16 5.44
CA LEU A 175 9.76 -10.80 4.85
C LEU A 175 10.11 -11.39 3.48
N GLU A 176 9.66 -12.62 3.26
CA GLU A 176 9.64 -13.24 1.94
C GLU A 176 8.78 -12.45 0.94
N PRO A 177 9.03 -12.57 -0.39
CA PRO A 177 8.40 -11.73 -1.38
C PRO A 177 6.86 -11.75 -1.33
N ALA A 178 6.23 -12.92 -1.16
CA ALA A 178 4.76 -13.02 -1.06
C ALA A 178 4.17 -12.20 0.12
N ARG A 179 4.79 -12.30 1.31
CA ARG A 179 4.34 -11.57 2.51
C ARG A 179 4.58 -10.07 2.39
N TYR A 180 5.77 -9.69 1.91
CA TYR A 180 6.09 -8.29 1.62
C TYR A 180 5.12 -7.69 0.59
N ASN A 181 4.85 -8.40 -0.51
CA ASN A 181 3.97 -7.92 -1.56
C ASN A 181 2.51 -7.79 -1.11
N THR A 182 2.05 -8.68 -0.21
CA THR A 182 0.74 -8.55 0.44
C THR A 182 0.64 -7.24 1.22
N MET A 183 1.67 -6.91 2.00
CA MET A 183 1.75 -5.63 2.72
C MET A 183 1.77 -4.43 1.75
N ILE A 184 2.51 -4.52 0.64
CA ILE A 184 2.53 -3.45 -0.37
C ILE A 184 1.15 -3.27 -1.02
N ALA A 185 0.45 -4.36 -1.35
CA ALA A 185 -0.91 -4.28 -1.89
C ALA A 185 -1.87 -3.64 -0.88
N ALA A 186 -1.78 -3.99 0.41
CA ALA A 186 -2.55 -3.36 1.47
C ALA A 186 -2.22 -1.87 1.64
N TYR A 187 -0.94 -1.49 1.56
CA TYR A 187 -0.48 -0.10 1.60
C TYR A 187 -1.04 0.73 0.45
N GLN A 188 -0.95 0.21 -0.77
CA GLN A 188 -1.45 0.88 -1.97
C GLN A 188 -2.98 1.00 -1.94
N PHE A 189 -3.67 -0.07 -1.52
CA PHE A 189 -5.11 -0.03 -1.32
C PHE A 189 -5.52 1.03 -0.29
N LEU A 190 -4.91 1.03 0.90
CA LEU A 190 -5.26 1.97 1.96
C LEU A 190 -5.02 3.43 1.57
N THR A 191 -3.94 3.68 0.82
CA THR A 191 -3.61 5.01 0.30
C THR A 191 -4.69 5.55 -0.65
N GLU A 192 -5.25 4.70 -1.51
CA GLU A 192 -6.32 5.09 -2.43
C GLU A 192 -7.71 5.06 -1.74
N PHE A 193 -7.93 4.15 -0.80
CA PHE A 193 -9.14 4.04 0.00
C PHE A 193 -9.43 5.33 0.77
N ALA A 194 -8.39 5.96 1.34
CA ALA A 194 -8.51 7.23 2.07
C ALA A 194 -9.09 8.38 1.23
N ARG A 195 -9.03 8.30 -0.10
CA ARG A 195 -9.56 9.33 -1.02
C ARG A 195 -10.92 8.96 -1.61
N ALA A 196 -11.30 7.68 -1.54
CA ALA A 196 -12.45 7.15 -2.25
C ALA A 196 -13.77 7.79 -1.80
N GLU A 197 -13.96 8.06 -0.51
CA GLU A 197 -15.20 8.70 -0.04
C GLU A 197 -15.42 10.08 -0.69
N SER A 198 -14.37 10.91 -0.72
CA SER A 198 -14.44 12.25 -1.31
C SER A 198 -14.80 12.16 -2.79
N THR A 199 -14.23 11.21 -3.51
CA THR A 199 -14.55 10.93 -4.92
C THR A 199 -16.01 10.55 -5.11
N LEU A 200 -16.52 9.62 -4.30
CA LEU A 200 -17.90 9.12 -4.42
C LEU A 200 -18.95 10.18 -4.08
N ARG A 201 -18.63 11.14 -3.20
CA ARG A 201 -19.54 12.24 -2.87
C ARG A 201 -19.55 13.37 -3.90
N LYS A 202 -18.48 13.52 -4.70
CA LYS A 202 -18.33 14.65 -5.65
C LYS A 202 -18.98 14.41 -7.00
N SER A 203 -19.27 13.16 -7.35
CA SER A 203 -19.97 12.82 -8.59
C SER A 203 -21.28 12.09 -8.29
N GLU A 204 -22.25 12.27 -9.17
CA GLU A 204 -23.52 11.55 -9.19
C GLU A 204 -23.56 10.48 -10.29
N ARG A 205 -22.55 10.43 -11.18
CA ARG A 205 -22.49 9.51 -12.32
C ARG A 205 -21.73 8.23 -11.93
N PRO A 206 -22.30 7.03 -12.13
CA PRO A 206 -21.63 5.78 -11.80
C PRO A 206 -20.27 5.58 -12.49
N GLU A 207 -20.10 6.07 -13.71
CA GLU A 207 -18.86 5.97 -14.48
C GLU A 207 -17.72 6.77 -13.82
N ASP A 208 -18.04 7.91 -13.21
CA ASP A 208 -17.06 8.74 -12.51
C ASP A 208 -16.65 8.10 -11.19
N TRP A 209 -17.56 7.41 -10.50
CA TRP A 209 -17.23 6.62 -9.30
C TRP A 209 -16.23 5.52 -9.62
N ILE A 210 -16.48 4.78 -10.71
CA ILE A 210 -15.57 3.73 -11.18
C ILE A 210 -14.21 4.33 -11.52
N THR A 211 -14.18 5.36 -12.37
CA THR A 211 -12.94 5.98 -12.84
C THR A 211 -12.16 6.58 -11.68
N GLY A 212 -12.83 7.30 -10.78
CA GLY A 212 -12.20 7.98 -9.65
C GLY A 212 -11.76 7.04 -8.53
N THR A 213 -12.28 5.81 -8.45
CA THR A 213 -11.87 4.81 -7.46
C THR A 213 -11.13 3.61 -8.06
N ILE A 214 -10.86 3.61 -9.37
CA ILE A 214 -10.31 2.47 -10.10
C ILE A 214 -9.02 1.91 -9.50
N LYS A 215 -8.12 2.78 -8.98
CA LYS A 215 -6.86 2.35 -8.37
C LYS A 215 -7.11 1.58 -7.07
N MET A 216 -7.99 2.11 -6.21
CA MET A 216 -8.40 1.43 -4.98
C MET A 216 -8.98 0.06 -5.29
N GLN A 217 -9.87 -0.03 -6.28
CA GLN A 217 -10.48 -1.30 -6.69
C GLN A 217 -9.41 -2.29 -7.19
N LYS A 218 -8.43 -1.83 -7.99
CA LYS A 218 -7.32 -2.66 -8.46
C LYS A 218 -6.46 -3.20 -7.33
N PHE A 219 -6.07 -2.33 -6.39
CA PHE A 219 -5.24 -2.75 -5.27
C PHE A 219 -5.99 -3.67 -4.31
N TYR A 220 -7.29 -3.45 -4.10
CA TYR A 220 -8.12 -4.34 -3.30
C TYR A 220 -8.25 -5.72 -3.95
N ALA A 221 -8.61 -5.76 -5.23
CA ALA A 221 -8.73 -7.01 -5.98
C ALA A 221 -7.40 -7.78 -6.05
N LEU A 222 -6.27 -7.07 -6.16
CA LEU A 222 -4.95 -7.68 -6.10
C LEU A 222 -4.61 -8.22 -4.70
N LEU A 223 -4.92 -7.46 -3.64
CA LEU A 223 -4.71 -7.88 -2.25
C LEU A 223 -5.42 -9.19 -1.96
N GLU A 224 -6.67 -9.33 -2.41
CA GLU A 224 -7.46 -10.55 -2.22
C GLU A 224 -6.93 -11.78 -2.98
N GLN A 225 -6.10 -11.59 -4.01
CA GLN A 225 -5.48 -12.71 -4.72
C GLN A 225 -4.25 -13.27 -3.99
N TYR A 226 -3.69 -12.55 -3.02
CA TYR A 226 -2.57 -13.09 -2.24
C TYR A 226 -3.06 -14.18 -1.27
N PRO A 227 -2.37 -15.33 -1.19
CA PRO A 227 -2.67 -16.36 -0.21
C PRO A 227 -2.59 -15.81 1.22
N ASP A 228 -3.54 -16.20 2.07
CA ASP A 228 -3.59 -15.85 3.50
C ASP A 228 -3.49 -14.35 3.81
N TRP A 229 -3.88 -13.47 2.86
CA TRP A 229 -3.66 -12.03 2.98
C TRP A 229 -4.21 -11.44 4.30
N GLN A 230 -5.38 -11.90 4.76
CA GLN A 230 -5.99 -11.47 6.02
C GLN A 230 -5.10 -11.79 7.22
N LYS A 231 -4.55 -13.00 7.27
CA LYS A 231 -3.65 -13.44 8.36
C LYS A 231 -2.36 -12.63 8.34
N ILE A 232 -1.80 -12.38 7.15
CA ILE A 232 -0.57 -11.60 7.00
C ILE A 232 -0.78 -10.17 7.52
N ILE A 233 -1.81 -9.46 7.05
CA ILE A 233 -2.02 -8.05 7.43
C ILE A 233 -2.47 -7.87 8.88
N THR A 234 -3.13 -8.87 9.49
CA THR A 234 -3.59 -8.81 10.89
C THR A 234 -2.62 -9.43 11.90
N GLY A 235 -1.64 -10.22 11.44
CA GLY A 235 -0.63 -10.88 12.26
C GLY A 235 0.77 -10.35 11.96
N ASP A 236 1.45 -10.94 10.97
CA ASP A 236 2.85 -10.71 10.62
C ASP A 236 3.22 -9.21 10.52
N ILE A 237 2.40 -8.43 9.82
CA ILE A 237 2.67 -6.99 9.62
C ILE A 237 2.54 -6.20 10.93
N ILE A 238 1.59 -6.58 11.78
CA ILE A 238 1.39 -5.93 13.08
C ILE A 238 2.55 -6.25 14.02
N GLU A 239 2.98 -7.52 14.06
CA GLU A 239 4.13 -7.95 14.85
C GLU A 239 5.41 -7.23 14.40
N LEU A 240 5.64 -7.14 13.09
CA LEU A 240 6.79 -6.42 12.55
C LEU A 240 6.75 -4.93 12.90
N THR A 241 5.56 -4.30 12.83
CA THR A 241 5.40 -2.89 13.23
C THR A 241 5.80 -2.68 14.69
N ARG A 242 5.39 -3.58 15.60
CA ARG A 242 5.73 -3.50 17.04
C ARG A 242 7.23 -3.61 17.30
N LYS A 243 7.97 -4.35 16.47
CA LYS A 243 9.43 -4.52 16.58
C LYS A 243 10.22 -3.38 15.95
N THR A 244 9.57 -2.49 15.20
CA THR A 244 10.25 -1.42 14.45
C THR A 244 10.17 -0.10 15.21
N GLU A 245 11.28 0.33 15.82
CA GLU A 245 11.35 1.43 16.80
C GLU A 245 10.60 2.70 16.37
N ASN A 246 10.78 3.16 15.13
CA ASN A 246 10.20 4.42 14.63
C ASN A 246 8.69 4.39 14.35
N ILE A 247 8.08 3.21 14.29
CA ILE A 247 6.65 3.01 13.99
C ILE A 247 5.93 2.12 15.00
N ALA A 248 6.63 1.56 15.98
CA ALA A 248 6.04 0.78 17.06
C ALA A 248 4.87 1.49 17.77
N PRO A 249 4.92 2.82 18.03
CA PRO A 249 3.78 3.53 18.61
C PRO A 249 2.52 3.55 17.72
N LEU A 250 2.64 3.25 16.42
CA LEU A 250 1.53 3.21 15.47
C LEU A 250 0.90 1.82 15.35
N ALA A 251 1.46 0.80 16.03
CA ALA A 251 1.08 -0.60 15.84
C ALA A 251 -0.38 -0.89 16.17
N ASP A 252 -0.93 -0.34 17.25
CA ASP A 252 -2.32 -0.61 17.64
C ASP A 252 -3.32 0.08 16.70
N THR A 253 -3.00 1.30 16.26
CA THR A 253 -3.75 2.01 15.23
C THR A 253 -3.75 1.23 13.92
N LEU A 254 -2.59 0.71 13.50
CA LEU A 254 -2.46 -0.13 12.32
C LEU A 254 -3.24 -1.44 12.48
N ALA A 255 -3.19 -2.08 13.65
CA ALA A 255 -3.91 -3.32 13.93
C ALA A 255 -5.42 -3.14 13.83
N ALA A 256 -5.96 -2.06 14.40
CA ALA A 256 -7.38 -1.73 14.27
C ALA A 256 -7.77 -1.50 12.80
N THR A 257 -6.93 -0.79 12.04
CA THR A 257 -7.14 -0.56 10.61
C THR A 257 -7.13 -1.86 9.81
N MET A 258 -6.13 -2.72 10.00
CA MET A 258 -6.02 -4.00 9.27
C MET A 258 -7.15 -4.95 9.62
N LYS A 259 -7.59 -4.97 10.88
CA LYS A 259 -8.78 -5.71 11.31
C LYS A 259 -10.04 -5.20 10.60
N TYR A 260 -10.20 -3.88 10.47
CA TYR A 260 -11.31 -3.31 9.71
C TYR A 260 -11.27 -3.75 8.24
N ILE A 261 -10.12 -3.59 7.57
CA ILE A 261 -9.92 -4.00 6.17
C ILE A 261 -10.21 -5.50 5.98
N ALA A 262 -9.74 -6.36 6.87
CA ALA A 262 -9.97 -7.80 6.82
C ALA A 262 -11.48 -8.16 6.89
N THR A 263 -12.29 -7.35 7.59
CA THR A 263 -13.75 -7.57 7.72
C THR A 263 -14.60 -6.99 6.60
N LEU A 264 -14.01 -6.29 5.63
CA LEU A 264 -14.77 -5.57 4.59
C LEU A 264 -15.72 -6.47 3.79
N ASN A 265 -15.36 -7.73 3.56
CA ASN A 265 -16.21 -8.67 2.83
C ASN A 265 -17.23 -9.43 3.69
N SER A 266 -17.07 -9.44 5.01
CA SER A 266 -18.04 -10.06 5.92
C SER A 266 -19.16 -9.09 6.37
N ARG A 267 -19.11 -7.83 5.93
CA ARG A 267 -20.10 -6.79 6.23
C ARG A 267 -21.31 -6.87 5.29
N LYS A 268 -22.38 -6.18 5.67
CA LYS A 268 -23.55 -5.92 4.82
C LYS A 268 -23.79 -4.41 4.71
N PRO A 269 -23.63 -3.80 3.52
CA PRO A 269 -23.08 -4.40 2.30
C PRO A 269 -21.62 -4.82 2.47
N SER A 270 -21.20 -5.86 1.76
CA SER A 270 -19.78 -6.21 1.65
C SER A 270 -19.08 -5.22 0.73
N PHE A 271 -17.77 -5.00 0.90
CA PHE A 271 -17.02 -4.09 0.03
C PHE A 271 -17.00 -4.54 -1.45
N LYS A 272 -16.91 -5.84 -1.73
CA LYS A 272 -17.13 -6.37 -3.10
C LYS A 272 -18.47 -5.94 -3.67
N ASN A 273 -19.57 -6.19 -2.96
CA ASN A 273 -20.90 -5.78 -3.42
C ASN A 273 -21.01 -4.25 -3.61
N ALA A 274 -20.35 -3.45 -2.78
CA ALA A 274 -20.30 -2.00 -2.96
C ALA A 274 -19.61 -1.60 -4.28
N ILE A 275 -18.50 -2.24 -4.63
CA ILE A 275 -17.83 -2.04 -5.93
C ILE A 275 -18.73 -2.54 -7.06
N ILE A 276 -19.27 -3.75 -6.97
CA ILE A 276 -20.17 -4.34 -7.97
C ILE A 276 -21.39 -3.45 -8.21
N ALA A 277 -21.88 -2.75 -7.19
CA ALA A 277 -23.00 -1.81 -7.32
C ALA A 277 -22.66 -0.61 -8.20
N MET A 278 -21.42 -0.09 -8.12
CA MET A 278 -20.97 0.98 -9.01
C MET A 278 -21.00 0.53 -10.48
N TYR A 279 -20.49 -0.68 -10.76
CA TYR A 279 -20.52 -1.28 -12.09
C TYR A 279 -21.94 -1.62 -12.55
N THR A 280 -22.77 -2.13 -11.65
CA THR A 280 -24.16 -2.50 -11.95
C THR A 280 -24.96 -1.28 -12.39
N LEU A 281 -24.74 -0.13 -11.73
CA LEU A 281 -25.36 1.13 -12.11
C LEU A 281 -24.78 1.70 -13.42
N ALA A 282 -23.46 1.65 -13.61
CA ALA A 282 -22.81 2.17 -14.82
C ALA A 282 -23.10 1.34 -16.09
N ARG A 283 -23.35 0.03 -15.93
CA ARG A 283 -23.58 -0.89 -17.05
C ARG A 283 -25.05 -1.21 -17.27
N ASP A 284 -25.94 -0.66 -16.43
CA ASP A 284 -27.37 -0.93 -16.42
C ASP A 284 -27.73 -2.44 -16.48
N ARG A 285 -26.90 -3.26 -15.80
CA ARG A 285 -27.10 -4.71 -15.65
C ARG A 285 -26.50 -5.18 -14.34
N VAL A 286 -27.06 -6.23 -13.74
CA VAL A 286 -26.42 -6.86 -12.58
C VAL A 286 -25.09 -7.46 -13.02
N CYS A 287 -23.99 -6.95 -12.45
CA CYS A 287 -22.66 -7.52 -12.62
C CYS A 287 -22.34 -8.49 -11.48
N ASP A 288 -21.43 -9.43 -11.74
CA ASP A 288 -20.79 -10.21 -10.68
C ASP A 288 -19.34 -9.72 -10.42
N TRP A 289 -18.62 -10.40 -9.53
CA TRP A 289 -17.23 -10.03 -9.24
C TRP A 289 -16.29 -10.35 -10.41
N ASP A 290 -16.56 -11.39 -11.19
CA ASP A 290 -15.72 -11.80 -12.31
C ASP A 290 -15.83 -10.80 -13.48
N ASP A 291 -17.01 -10.23 -13.72
CA ASP A 291 -17.25 -9.09 -14.60
C ASP A 291 -16.33 -7.92 -14.23
N VAL A 292 -16.30 -7.56 -12.93
CA VAL A 292 -15.45 -6.48 -12.42
C VAL A 292 -13.97 -6.82 -12.60
N LEU A 293 -13.53 -8.02 -12.25
CA LEU A 293 -12.13 -8.44 -12.39
C LEU A 293 -11.65 -8.40 -13.84
N LYS A 294 -12.49 -8.80 -14.80
CA LYS A 294 -12.20 -8.73 -16.24
C LYS A 294 -11.98 -7.28 -16.69
N GLU A 295 -12.83 -6.36 -16.23
CA GLU A 295 -12.70 -4.94 -16.57
C GLU A 295 -11.47 -4.29 -15.93
N LEU A 296 -11.16 -4.66 -14.68
CA LEU A 296 -9.99 -4.15 -13.95
C LEU A 296 -8.65 -4.65 -14.52
N LYS A 297 -8.65 -5.76 -15.28
CA LYS A 297 -7.45 -6.40 -15.86
C LYS A 297 -6.38 -6.68 -14.79
N ILE A 298 -6.79 -7.26 -13.66
CA ILE A 298 -5.88 -7.57 -12.55
C ILE A 298 -4.87 -8.63 -12.98
N ARG A 299 -3.58 -8.34 -12.77
CA ARG A 299 -2.50 -9.31 -12.97
C ARG A 299 -2.46 -10.28 -11.81
N LYS A 300 -2.01 -11.51 -12.06
CA LYS A 300 -1.74 -12.49 -11.00
C LYS A 300 -0.75 -11.92 -9.98
N PRO A 301 -0.89 -12.26 -8.69
CA PRO A 301 0.02 -11.83 -7.64
C PRO A 301 1.43 -12.35 -7.89
N ALA A 302 2.43 -11.54 -7.57
CA ALA A 302 3.83 -11.97 -7.65
C ALA A 302 4.22 -12.63 -6.32
N LEU A 303 4.54 -13.92 -6.35
CA LEU A 303 4.85 -14.69 -5.14
C LEU A 303 6.35 -14.80 -4.89
N ASP A 304 7.16 -14.86 -5.95
CA ASP A 304 8.60 -15.12 -5.85
C ASP A 304 9.48 -13.87 -6.10
N THR A 305 8.87 -12.74 -6.45
CA THR A 305 9.59 -11.51 -6.81
C THR A 305 9.04 -10.32 -6.04
N TYR A 306 9.93 -9.47 -5.51
CA TYR A 306 9.54 -8.28 -4.76
C TYR A 306 8.89 -7.23 -5.68
N ARG A 307 7.75 -6.67 -5.25
CA ARG A 307 7.02 -5.57 -5.87
C ARG A 307 7.18 -4.30 -5.04
N ALA A 308 8.43 -3.90 -4.83
CA ALA A 308 8.76 -2.73 -4.03
C ALA A 308 8.60 -1.43 -4.83
N PRO A 309 8.50 -0.26 -4.15
CA PRO A 309 8.68 1.03 -4.80
C PRO A 309 10.04 1.12 -5.49
N ASP A 310 10.14 1.85 -6.60
CA ASP A 310 11.36 1.89 -7.45
C ASP A 310 12.65 2.19 -6.68
N GLN A 311 12.59 3.11 -5.72
CA GLN A 311 13.73 3.47 -4.85
C GLN A 311 14.23 2.30 -4.00
N VAL A 312 13.34 1.39 -3.61
CA VAL A 312 13.64 0.20 -2.81
C VAL A 312 14.05 -0.97 -3.71
N THR A 313 13.45 -1.09 -4.90
CA THR A 313 13.79 -2.13 -5.89
C THR A 313 15.29 -2.16 -6.22
N THR A 314 15.91 -0.98 -6.40
CA THR A 314 17.36 -0.89 -6.63
C THR A 314 18.17 -1.47 -5.47
N ARG A 315 17.78 -1.16 -4.22
CA ARG A 315 18.44 -1.68 -3.02
C ARG A 315 18.29 -3.20 -2.89
N ILE A 316 17.09 -3.71 -3.19
CA ILE A 316 16.81 -5.15 -3.23
C ILE A 316 17.72 -5.84 -4.25
N HIS A 317 17.81 -5.32 -5.47
CA HIS A 317 18.66 -5.90 -6.52
C HIS A 317 20.14 -5.88 -6.16
N GLN A 318 20.63 -4.75 -5.61
CA GLN A 318 22.00 -4.66 -5.11
C GLN A 318 22.26 -5.72 -4.04
N ARG A 319 21.36 -5.83 -3.05
CA ARG A 319 21.51 -6.81 -1.96
C ARG A 319 21.48 -8.26 -2.46
N ILE A 320 20.58 -8.60 -3.38
CA ILE A 320 20.53 -9.93 -4.00
C ILE A 320 21.84 -10.23 -4.74
N THR A 321 22.38 -9.24 -5.46
CA THR A 321 23.66 -9.38 -6.18
C THR A 321 24.81 -9.61 -5.22
N ASP A 322 24.90 -8.83 -4.14
CA ASP A 322 25.92 -8.99 -3.11
C ASP A 322 25.85 -10.36 -2.43
N LEU A 323 24.65 -10.82 -2.09
CA LEU A 323 24.44 -12.14 -1.48
C LEU A 323 24.82 -13.27 -2.45
N ARG A 324 24.48 -13.14 -3.74
CA ARG A 324 24.87 -14.11 -4.77
C ARG A 324 26.38 -14.16 -4.94
N ASN A 325 27.06 -13.01 -4.94
CA ASN A 325 28.53 -12.96 -5.02
C ASN A 325 29.18 -13.60 -3.80
N LYS A 326 28.67 -13.32 -2.58
CA LYS A 326 29.13 -13.97 -1.34
C LYS A 326 28.93 -15.48 -1.37
N TYR A 327 27.75 -15.94 -1.79
CA TYR A 327 27.45 -17.36 -1.93
C TYR A 327 28.40 -18.05 -2.91
N ASN A 328 28.60 -17.46 -4.09
CA ASN A 328 29.51 -18.01 -5.09
C ASN A 328 30.96 -18.08 -4.59
N ASN A 329 31.41 -17.08 -3.83
CA ASN A 329 32.75 -17.09 -3.23
C ASN A 329 32.90 -18.20 -2.19
N VAL A 330 31.93 -18.34 -1.27
CA VAL A 330 31.92 -19.42 -0.26
C VAL A 330 31.86 -20.79 -0.95
N LYS A 331 31.06 -20.93 -2.00
CA LYS A 331 30.99 -22.16 -2.80
C LYS A 331 32.34 -22.49 -3.45
N ALA A 332 33.00 -21.51 -4.07
CA ALA A 332 34.32 -21.71 -4.67
C ALA A 332 35.37 -22.14 -3.61
N GLN A 333 35.36 -21.51 -2.44
CA GLN A 333 36.22 -21.91 -1.32
C GLN A 333 35.94 -23.34 -0.85
N LEU A 334 34.67 -23.74 -0.78
CA LEU A 334 34.27 -25.10 -0.42
C LEU A 334 34.76 -26.12 -1.46
N ASP A 335 34.60 -25.80 -2.75
CA ASP A 335 35.06 -26.64 -3.86
C ASP A 335 36.59 -26.79 -3.83
N ASP A 336 37.34 -25.72 -3.54
CA ASP A 336 38.79 -25.76 -3.36
C ASP A 336 39.21 -26.61 -2.15
N ILE A 337 38.52 -26.48 -1.01
CA ILE A 337 38.77 -27.32 0.17
C ILE A 337 38.53 -28.80 -0.16
N ASN A 338 37.43 -29.12 -0.85
CA ASN A 338 37.11 -30.48 -1.23
C ASN A 338 38.16 -31.04 -2.19
N ARG A 339 38.62 -30.24 -3.16
CA ARG A 339 39.72 -30.60 -4.05
C ARG A 339 41.02 -30.86 -3.30
N ILE A 340 41.38 -30.04 -2.32
CA ILE A 340 42.56 -30.26 -1.47
C ILE A 340 42.42 -31.54 -0.66
N LYS A 341 41.24 -31.81 -0.09
CA LYS A 341 40.95 -33.06 0.64
C LYS A 341 41.13 -34.29 -0.25
N GLU A 342 40.52 -34.30 -1.43
CA GLU A 342 40.63 -35.41 -2.40
C GLU A 342 42.08 -35.63 -2.86
N LYS A 343 42.84 -34.55 -3.03
CA LYS A 343 44.20 -34.62 -3.57
C LYS A 343 45.27 -34.95 -2.52
N TYR A 344 45.14 -34.45 -1.29
CA TYR A 344 46.20 -34.51 -0.27
C TYR A 344 45.81 -35.27 1.00
N TYR A 345 44.50 -35.44 1.28
CA TYR A 345 43.99 -36.13 2.46
C TYR A 345 43.23 -37.40 2.05
N GLN A 346 43.82 -38.19 1.15
CA GLN A 346 43.32 -39.53 0.86
C GLN A 346 43.54 -40.40 2.10
N LEU A 347 42.56 -41.22 2.46
CA LEU A 347 42.72 -42.21 3.52
C LEU A 347 43.12 -43.56 2.89
N ASP A 348 43.98 -44.31 3.56
CA ASP A 348 44.28 -45.70 3.20
C ASP A 348 43.15 -46.66 3.63
N SER A 349 43.28 -47.95 3.30
CA SER A 349 42.30 -48.98 3.66
C SER A 349 42.07 -49.13 5.17
N ASP A 350 42.99 -48.63 5.99
CA ASP A 350 42.97 -48.70 7.45
C ASP A 350 42.44 -47.40 8.08
N GLY A 351 41.97 -46.46 7.26
CA GLY A 351 41.41 -45.17 7.70
C GLY A 351 42.46 -44.15 8.15
N ARG A 352 43.74 -44.33 7.80
CA ARG A 352 44.84 -43.40 8.11
C ARG A 352 45.17 -42.52 6.92
N LEU A 353 45.79 -41.35 7.16
CA LEU A 353 46.19 -40.46 6.07
C LEU A 353 47.22 -41.14 5.15
N LYS A 354 46.91 -41.22 3.86
CA LYS A 354 47.77 -41.74 2.81
C LYS A 354 48.94 -40.79 2.60
N THR A 355 50.11 -41.20 3.07
CA THR A 355 51.35 -40.41 3.07
C THR A 355 52.23 -40.70 1.85
N ASP A 356 51.65 -41.16 0.74
CA ASP A 356 52.41 -41.63 -0.43
C ASP A 356 53.25 -40.53 -1.09
N PHE A 357 52.83 -39.27 -0.94
CA PHE A 357 53.60 -38.12 -1.38
C PHE A 357 54.98 -38.01 -0.67
N LEU A 358 55.15 -38.63 0.50
CA LEU A 358 56.45 -38.68 1.20
C LEU A 358 57.38 -39.75 0.64
N ASN A 359 56.89 -40.72 -0.14
CA ASN A 359 57.70 -41.84 -0.63
C ASN A 359 58.95 -41.39 -1.41
N PRO A 360 58.90 -40.41 -2.33
CA PRO A 360 60.09 -39.94 -3.04
C PRO A 360 61.11 -39.27 -2.10
N ILE A 361 60.63 -38.51 -1.11
CA ILE A 361 61.47 -37.80 -0.13
C ILE A 361 62.19 -38.81 0.78
N VAL A 362 61.46 -39.80 1.29
CA VAL A 362 62.01 -40.87 2.14
C VAL A 362 63.00 -41.72 1.34
N ARG A 363 62.68 -42.07 0.09
CA ARG A 363 63.60 -42.82 -0.79
C ARG A 363 64.90 -42.07 -1.02
N GLU A 364 64.83 -40.77 -1.27
CA GLU A 364 66.01 -39.93 -1.47
C GLU A 364 66.85 -39.78 -0.18
N ALA A 365 66.20 -39.61 0.98
CA ALA A 365 66.89 -39.56 2.27
C ALA A 365 67.61 -40.89 2.58
N ILE A 366 66.94 -42.03 2.39
CA ILE A 366 67.54 -43.36 2.56
C ILE A 366 68.70 -43.55 1.56
N ARG A 367 68.51 -43.17 0.29
CA ARG A 367 69.53 -43.26 -0.76
C ARG A 367 70.79 -42.45 -0.41
N ARG A 368 70.63 -41.23 0.11
CA ARG A 368 71.76 -40.36 0.48
C ARG A 368 72.54 -40.91 1.67
N THR A 369 71.85 -41.49 2.63
CA THR A 369 72.46 -41.90 3.90
C THR A 369 72.99 -43.33 3.87
N PHE A 370 72.35 -44.23 3.12
CA PHE A 370 72.65 -45.66 3.13
C PHE A 370 72.94 -46.27 1.74
N GLY A 371 72.85 -45.47 0.66
CA GLY A 371 73.14 -45.91 -0.71
C GLY A 371 72.00 -46.64 -1.42
N ASP A 372 72.17 -46.83 -2.74
CA ASP A 372 71.12 -47.33 -3.65
C ASP A 372 70.54 -48.70 -3.30
N GLY A 373 71.37 -49.63 -2.79
CA GLY A 373 70.96 -50.99 -2.46
C GLY A 373 70.02 -51.11 -1.25
N SER A 374 69.86 -50.04 -0.48
CA SER A 374 69.02 -50.00 0.73
C SER A 374 67.59 -49.53 0.49
N VAL A 375 67.28 -49.04 -0.72
CA VAL A 375 65.98 -48.45 -1.05
C VAL A 375 65.00 -49.53 -1.51
N SER A 376 64.14 -49.98 -0.61
CA SER A 376 63.03 -50.92 -0.89
C SER A 376 61.68 -50.38 -0.39
N ASP A 377 60.57 -50.85 -0.95
CA ASP A 377 59.23 -50.41 -0.52
C ASP A 377 58.95 -50.72 0.96
N SER A 378 59.47 -51.84 1.47
CA SER A 378 59.38 -52.21 2.89
C SER A 378 60.18 -51.24 3.77
N SER A 379 61.39 -50.85 3.36
CA SER A 379 62.20 -49.86 4.09
C SER A 379 61.53 -48.47 4.09
N VAL A 380 60.99 -48.00 2.96
CA VAL A 380 60.27 -46.72 2.88
C VAL A 380 59.06 -46.72 3.81
N ALA A 381 58.30 -47.81 3.85
CA ALA A 381 57.15 -47.94 4.75
C ALA A 381 57.56 -47.94 6.24
N ALA A 382 58.68 -48.59 6.59
CA ALA A 382 59.21 -48.60 7.95
C ALA A 382 59.66 -47.21 8.41
N TYR A 383 60.42 -46.49 7.58
CA TYR A 383 60.87 -45.12 7.89
C TYR A 383 59.71 -44.11 7.97
N LYS A 384 58.60 -44.35 7.26
CA LYS A 384 57.37 -43.55 7.40
C LYS A 384 56.59 -43.86 8.68
N ARG A 385 56.61 -45.10 9.19
CA ARG A 385 55.93 -45.49 10.44
C ARG A 385 56.70 -45.06 11.68
N GLU A 386 58.03 -45.05 11.61
CA GLU A 386 58.91 -44.76 12.73
C GLU A 386 59.64 -43.43 12.51
N ALA A 387 59.03 -42.32 12.95
CA ALA A 387 59.52 -40.97 12.71
C ALA A 387 60.98 -40.73 13.14
N HIS A 388 61.45 -41.43 14.18
CA HIS A 388 62.83 -41.35 14.65
C HIS A 388 63.84 -41.93 13.65
N ARG A 389 63.46 -42.91 12.82
CA ARG A 389 64.32 -43.44 11.76
C ARG A 389 64.48 -42.44 10.62
N LEU A 390 63.40 -41.72 10.28
CA LEU A 390 63.45 -40.67 9.26
C LEU A 390 64.35 -39.52 9.69
N LEU A 391 64.27 -39.09 10.97
CA LEU A 391 65.14 -38.06 11.54
C LEU A 391 66.62 -38.47 11.58
N TYR A 392 66.93 -39.76 11.62
CA TYR A 392 68.30 -40.27 11.57
C TYR A 392 68.84 -40.35 10.12
N ALA A 393 67.97 -40.29 9.12
CA ALA A 393 68.32 -40.41 7.70
C ALA A 393 68.31 -39.07 6.94
N VAL A 394 67.86 -37.98 7.57
CA VAL A 394 67.89 -36.59 7.09
C VAL A 394 69.01 -35.87 7.83
#